data_AF-A0A838WN54-F1
#
_entry.id   AF-A0A838WN54-F1
#
_cell.length_a   1.000
_cell.length_b   1.000
_cell.length_c   1.000
_cell.angle_alpha   90.00
_cell.angle_beta   90.00
_cell.angle_gamma   90.00
#
_symmetry.space_group_name_H-M   'P 1'
#
loop_
_entity.id
_entity.type
_entity.pdbx_description
1 polymer ?
#
loop_
_entity_poly.entity_id
_entity_poly.type
_entity_poly.pdbx_seq_one_letter_code
_entity_poly.pdbx_strand_id
1 'polypeptide(L)'
;NLQFVFMTGVTKFSKVSLFSGINQLTDITIDKQYSSICGYTETDLQEFFGDHLEGVDWDTLRHWYNGYNWTGSETVYNPYDILLFIGKGQVFRNYWFETGSPTFLVKLFQTNRYFLPNLEHLEVTEEILESFEVERINPVTLLFQSGYLT
;
A
#
# COMPACT_ATOMS: atom_id res chain seq x y z
N ASN A 1 13.08 14.81 25.51
CA ASN A 1 13.10 15.70 24.34
C ASN A 1 12.88 14.89 23.08
N LEU A 2 11.62 14.75 22.67
CA LEU A 2 11.26 14.20 21.36
C LEU A 2 11.33 15.35 20.34
N GLN A 3 12.11 15.16 19.28
CA GLN A 3 12.30 16.15 18.21
C GLN A 3 11.46 15.82 16.98
N PHE A 4 11.15 14.54 16.76
CA PHE A 4 10.36 14.05 15.64
C PHE A 4 9.68 12.73 16.01
N VAL A 5 8.43 12.55 15.57
CA VAL A 5 7.66 11.32 15.71
C VAL A 5 7.00 11.03 14.38
N PHE A 6 7.35 9.90 13.78
CA PHE A 6 6.67 9.36 12.60
C PHE A 6 5.80 8.19 13.02
N MET A 7 4.54 8.21 12.60
CA MET A 7 3.57 7.16 12.88
C MET A 7 3.05 6.62 11.56
N THR A 8 3.07 5.30 11.40
CA THR A 8 2.55 4.58 10.23
C THR A 8 1.68 3.43 10.69
N GLY A 9 0.68 3.07 9.89
CA GLY A 9 -0.26 2.01 10.19
C GLY A 9 -1.36 1.92 9.14
N VAL A 10 -2.10 0.81 9.16
CA VAL A 10 -3.16 0.52 8.17
C VAL A 10 -4.45 1.30 8.44
N THR A 11 -4.73 1.68 9.69
CA THR A 11 -5.98 2.35 10.04
C THR A 11 -5.72 3.82 10.31
N LYS A 12 -6.38 4.68 9.52
CA LYS A 12 -6.42 6.12 9.78
C LYS A 12 -7.15 6.35 11.11
N PHE A 13 -6.48 6.95 12.07
CA PHE A 13 -7.14 7.38 13.30
C PHE A 13 -8.20 8.42 12.94
N SER A 14 -9.47 8.06 13.10
CA SER A 14 -10.58 9.01 12.91
C SER A 14 -10.38 10.16 13.88
N LYS A 15 -10.12 11.36 13.36
CA LYS A 15 -9.93 12.62 14.11
C LYS A 15 -11.18 13.09 14.87
N VAL A 16 -12.07 12.19 15.31
CA VAL A 16 -13.34 12.55 15.92
C VAL A 16 -13.26 12.38 17.44
N SER A 17 -12.76 13.42 18.09
CA SER A 17 -13.24 13.95 19.37
C SER A 17 -13.69 12.93 20.44
N LEU A 18 -12.75 12.24 21.09
CA LEU A 18 -12.99 11.66 22.42
C LEU A 18 -11.96 12.07 23.48
N PHE A 19 -10.85 12.68 23.07
CA PHE A 19 -9.84 13.19 24.00
C PHE A 19 -9.34 14.55 23.51
N SER A 20 -9.29 15.55 24.40
CA SER A 20 -8.70 16.88 24.20
C SER A 20 -7.16 16.81 24.12
N GLY A 21 -6.64 15.85 23.36
CA GLY A 21 -5.22 15.53 23.24
C GLY A 21 -4.66 15.97 21.90
N ILE A 22 -3.70 15.20 21.39
CA ILE A 22 -2.89 15.45 20.19
C ILE A 22 -3.76 15.92 19.01
N ASN A 23 -3.72 17.23 18.73
CA ASN A 23 -4.45 17.90 17.64
C ASN A 23 -3.52 18.48 16.57
N GLN A 24 -2.20 18.44 16.77
CA GLN A 24 -1.18 18.97 15.86
C GLN A 24 -0.61 17.89 14.90
N LEU A 25 -1.46 17.00 14.40
CA LEU A 25 -1.03 15.96 13.43
C LEU A 25 -1.24 16.45 12.00
N THR A 26 -0.14 16.50 11.26
CA THR A 26 -0.13 16.61 9.80
C THR A 26 -0.40 15.23 9.22
N ASP A 27 -1.47 15.13 8.43
CA ASP A 27 -1.74 13.95 7.64
C ASP A 27 -0.98 14.06 6.32
N ILE A 28 -0.15 13.06 6.03
CA ILE A 28 0.66 12.99 4.81
C ILE A 28 0.30 11.78 3.94
N THR A 29 -0.80 11.08 4.25
CA THR A 29 -1.15 9.77 3.66
C THR A 29 -1.16 9.79 2.13
N ILE A 30 -1.67 10.86 1.52
CA ILE A 30 -1.71 11.05 0.06
C ILE A 30 -0.94 12.30 -0.38
N ASP A 31 0.01 12.75 0.43
CA ASP A 31 0.85 13.89 0.08
C ASP A 31 1.89 13.47 -0.96
N LYS A 32 1.89 14.16 -2.11
CA LYS A 32 2.79 13.93 -3.24
C LYS A 32 4.26 13.92 -2.84
N GLN A 33 4.64 14.75 -1.87
CA GLN A 33 6.02 14.84 -1.38
C GLN A 33 6.50 13.52 -0.76
N TYR A 34 5.59 12.68 -0.27
CA TYR A 34 5.88 11.43 0.41
C TYR A 34 5.39 10.20 -0.37
N SER A 35 5.09 10.36 -1.67
CA SER A 35 4.49 9.32 -2.50
C SER A 35 5.25 7.99 -2.56
N SER A 36 6.58 8.04 -2.49
CA SER A 36 7.44 6.84 -2.50
C SER A 36 7.83 6.32 -1.11
N ILE A 37 7.39 6.94 -0.01
CA ILE A 37 7.87 6.62 1.35
C ILE A 37 7.62 5.18 1.80
N CYS A 38 6.62 4.52 1.21
CA CYS A 38 6.19 3.17 1.58
C CYS A 38 6.76 2.07 0.66
N GLY A 39 7.63 2.41 -0.29
CA GLY A 39 8.17 1.45 -1.24
C GLY A 39 9.61 1.75 -1.65
N TYR A 40 10.12 0.95 -2.58
CA TYR A 40 11.38 1.24 -3.26
C TYR A 40 11.10 1.81 -4.64
N THR A 41 11.80 2.86 -5.03
CA THR A 41 11.86 3.30 -6.43
C THR A 41 12.77 2.37 -7.24
N GLU A 42 12.69 2.42 -8.57
CA GLU A 42 13.64 1.66 -9.40
C GLU A 42 15.09 2.10 -9.16
N THR A 43 15.29 3.39 -8.89
CA THR A 43 16.58 3.97 -8.49
C THR A 43 17.08 3.36 -7.19
N ASP A 44 16.23 3.25 -6.16
CA ASP A 44 16.62 2.62 -4.89
C ASP A 44 17.07 1.17 -5.10
N LEU A 45 16.36 0.42 -5.95
CA LEU A 45 16.72 -0.96 -6.27
C LEU A 45 18.07 -1.06 -6.99
N GLN A 46 18.34 -0.16 -7.93
CA GLN A 46 19.60 -0.14 -8.65
C GLN A 46 20.77 0.28 -7.74
N GLU A 47 20.58 1.30 -6.90
CA GLU A 47 21.64 1.85 -6.05
C GLU A 47 21.96 0.95 -4.85
N PHE A 48 20.94 0.40 -4.18
CA PHE A 48 21.12 -0.32 -2.92
C PHE A 48 21.02 -1.84 -3.04
N PHE A 49 20.41 -2.35 -4.12
CA PHE A 49 20.20 -3.78 -4.34
C PHE A 49 20.80 -4.29 -5.66
N GLY A 50 21.53 -3.46 -6.42
CA GLY A 50 22.04 -3.79 -7.75
C GLY A 50 22.78 -5.13 -7.81
N ASP A 51 23.70 -5.37 -6.88
CA ASP A 51 24.46 -6.63 -6.78
C ASP A 51 23.56 -7.86 -6.56
N HIS A 52 22.43 -7.69 -5.86
CA HIS A 52 21.47 -8.75 -5.60
C HIS A 52 20.50 -8.99 -6.76
N LEU A 53 20.41 -8.04 -7.69
CA LEU A 53 19.52 -8.05 -8.85
C LEU A 53 20.29 -8.24 -10.17
N GLU A 54 21.56 -8.66 -10.11
CA GLU A 54 22.34 -8.97 -11.30
C GLU A 54 21.64 -10.07 -12.13
N GLY A 55 21.53 -9.84 -13.44
CA GLY A 55 20.89 -10.77 -14.38
C GLY A 55 19.36 -10.79 -14.36
N VAL A 56 18.72 -9.96 -13.53
CA VAL A 56 17.25 -9.85 -13.48
C VAL A 56 16.74 -9.10 -14.70
N ASP A 57 15.65 -9.63 -15.28
CA ASP A 57 14.85 -8.89 -16.26
C ASP A 57 13.98 -7.84 -15.53
N TRP A 58 14.36 -6.57 -15.69
CA TRP A 58 13.70 -5.44 -15.06
C TRP A 58 12.25 -5.25 -15.54
N ASP A 59 11.92 -5.59 -16.78
CA ASP A 59 10.54 -5.44 -17.26
C ASP A 59 9.64 -6.46 -16.58
N THR A 60 10.13 -7.68 -16.40
CA THR A 60 9.43 -8.71 -15.62
C THR A 60 9.37 -8.33 -14.13
N LEU A 61 10.46 -7.84 -13.53
CA LEU A 61 10.46 -7.39 -12.13
C LEU A 61 9.43 -6.28 -11.89
N ARG A 62 9.36 -5.32 -12.82
CA ARG A 62 8.40 -4.23 -12.78
C ARG A 62 6.98 -4.75 -12.87
N HIS A 63 6.71 -5.65 -13.82
CA HIS A 63 5.38 -6.24 -13.97
C HIS A 63 4.89 -7.00 -12.73
N TRP A 64 5.80 -7.69 -12.04
CA TRP A 64 5.45 -8.50 -10.88
C TRP A 64 5.29 -7.70 -9.59
N TYR A 65 6.13 -6.68 -9.36
CA TYR A 65 6.27 -6.09 -8.03
C TYR A 65 6.20 -4.56 -8.00
N ASN A 66 6.18 -3.87 -9.15
CA ASN A 66 6.01 -2.42 -9.24
C ASN A 66 4.57 -2.08 -9.63
N GLY A 67 3.87 -1.35 -8.77
CA GLY A 67 2.48 -1.01 -9.04
C GLY A 67 1.82 -0.13 -7.99
N TYR A 68 2.47 0.07 -6.84
CA TYR A 68 1.94 0.92 -5.78
C TYR A 68 2.11 2.40 -6.15
N ASN A 69 1.02 3.14 -6.27
CA ASN A 69 1.05 4.57 -6.58
C ASN A 69 -0.18 5.32 -6.06
N TRP A 70 -0.04 5.99 -4.93
CA TRP A 70 -1.15 6.68 -4.27
C TRP A 70 -1.45 8.08 -4.80
N THR A 71 -0.52 8.71 -5.53
CA THR A 71 -0.59 10.15 -5.85
C THR A 71 -0.44 10.47 -7.34
N GLY A 72 -0.26 9.44 -8.16
CA GLY A 72 -0.05 9.51 -9.60
C GLY A 72 1.33 9.99 -10.03
N SER A 73 2.24 10.32 -9.10
CA SER A 73 3.55 10.92 -9.43
C SER A 73 4.67 9.90 -9.63
N GLU A 74 4.66 8.81 -8.87
CA GLU A 74 5.72 7.80 -8.90
C GLU A 74 5.13 6.46 -8.46
N THR A 75 5.48 5.38 -9.17
CA THR A 75 5.14 4.01 -8.80
C THR A 75 6.31 3.38 -8.05
N VAL A 76 6.03 2.70 -6.94
CA VAL A 76 7.05 2.02 -6.14
C VAL A 76 6.84 0.50 -6.10
N TYR A 77 7.96 -0.18 -5.93
CA TYR A 77 8.02 -1.61 -5.68
C TYR A 77 7.63 -1.91 -4.23
N ASN A 78 6.88 -3.00 -4.01
CA ASN A 78 6.62 -3.51 -2.66
C ASN A 78 7.95 -3.95 -2.01
N PRO A 79 8.36 -3.36 -0.87
CA PRO A 79 9.64 -3.70 -0.25
C PRO A 79 9.78 -5.16 0.12
N TYR A 80 8.72 -5.78 0.62
CA TYR A 80 8.78 -7.15 1.10
C TYR A 80 8.82 -8.17 -0.03
N ASP A 81 8.10 -7.91 -1.12
CA ASP A 81 8.14 -8.75 -2.31
C ASP A 81 9.54 -8.76 -2.92
N ILE A 82 10.21 -7.60 -3.00
CA ILE A 82 11.60 -7.51 -3.47
C ILE A 82 12.54 -8.31 -2.56
N LEU A 83 12.43 -8.16 -1.25
CA LEU A 83 13.27 -8.90 -0.30
C LEU A 83 13.04 -10.41 -0.40
N LEU A 84 11.80 -10.84 -0.59
CA LEU A 84 11.48 -12.26 -0.80
C LEU A 84 11.97 -12.77 -2.15
N PHE A 85 11.80 -12.00 -3.22
CA PHE A 85 12.32 -12.32 -4.55
C PHE A 85 13.83 -12.55 -4.52
N ILE A 86 14.58 -11.61 -3.92
CA ILE A 86 16.03 -11.72 -3.74
C ILE A 86 16.34 -12.94 -2.85
N GLY A 87 15.72 -13.05 -1.68
CA GLY A 87 15.98 -14.11 -0.70
C GLY A 87 15.62 -15.52 -1.18
N LYS A 88 14.79 -15.65 -2.22
CA LYS A 88 14.43 -16.92 -2.86
C LYS A 88 15.22 -17.21 -4.13
N GLY A 89 16.26 -16.45 -4.42
CA GLY A 89 17.13 -16.66 -5.57
C GLY A 89 16.51 -16.18 -6.89
N GLN A 90 15.89 -15.00 -6.88
CA GLN A 90 15.31 -14.35 -8.05
C GLN A 90 14.19 -15.18 -8.72
N VAL A 91 13.40 -15.90 -7.91
CA VAL A 91 12.25 -16.68 -8.39
C VAL A 91 10.98 -15.84 -8.32
N PHE A 92 10.34 -15.60 -9.46
CA PHE A 92 9.07 -14.89 -9.53
C PHE A 92 7.91 -15.68 -8.92
N ARG A 93 7.20 -15.08 -7.96
CA ARG A 93 6.05 -15.66 -7.24
C ARG A 93 5.11 -14.57 -6.73
N ASN A 94 3.91 -14.96 -6.32
CA ASN A 94 2.92 -14.07 -5.71
C ASN A 94 3.23 -13.79 -4.22
N TYR A 95 4.39 -13.20 -3.93
CA TYR A 95 4.84 -12.93 -2.55
C TYR A 95 3.86 -12.05 -1.76
N TRP A 96 3.24 -11.06 -2.43
CA TRP A 96 2.22 -10.21 -1.83
C TRP A 96 1.03 -11.01 -1.30
N PHE A 97 0.56 -11.98 -2.10
CA PHE A 97 -0.62 -12.79 -1.79
C PHE A 97 -0.33 -13.83 -0.70
N GLU A 98 0.86 -14.40 -0.70
CA GLU A 98 1.27 -15.40 0.29
C GLU A 98 1.46 -14.79 1.69
N THR A 99 1.73 -13.48 1.78
CA THR A 99 2.11 -12.81 3.03
C THR A 99 0.98 -11.98 3.64
N GLY A 100 0.14 -11.35 2.82
CA GLY A 100 -1.01 -10.58 3.31
C GLY A 100 -2.24 -11.47 3.39
N SER A 101 -2.57 -12.02 4.57
CA SER A 101 -3.72 -12.93 4.83
C SER A 101 -5.01 -12.56 4.05
N PRO A 102 -5.16 -12.99 2.79
CA PRO A 102 -6.11 -12.36 1.86
C PRO A 102 -7.51 -12.94 2.03
N THR A 103 -7.59 -14.01 2.82
CA THR A 103 -8.81 -14.74 3.19
C THR A 103 -9.89 -13.82 3.75
N PHE A 104 -9.52 -12.76 4.47
CA PHE A 104 -10.48 -11.77 4.97
C PHE A 104 -11.16 -11.01 3.83
N LEU A 105 -10.38 -10.49 2.87
CA LEU A 105 -10.91 -9.75 1.72
C LEU A 105 -11.75 -10.64 0.81
N VAL A 106 -11.29 -11.87 0.54
CA VAL A 106 -12.06 -12.85 -0.23
C VAL A 106 -13.42 -13.12 0.43
N LYS A 107 -13.44 -13.34 1.75
CA LYS A 107 -14.69 -13.52 2.51
C LYS A 107 -15.57 -12.28 2.49
N LEU A 108 -14.99 -11.08 2.58
CA LEU A 108 -15.71 -9.82 2.51
C LEU A 108 -16.40 -9.64 1.16
N PHE A 109 -15.70 -9.87 0.06
CA PHE A 109 -16.29 -9.77 -1.29
C PHE A 109 -17.37 -10.82 -1.54
N GLN A 110 -17.18 -12.04 -1.06
CA GLN A 110 -18.19 -13.10 -1.14
C GLN A 110 -19.46 -12.74 -0.35
N THR A 111 -19.30 -12.22 0.87
CA THR A 111 -20.41 -11.83 1.74
C THR A 111 -21.22 -10.67 1.12
N ASN A 112 -20.53 -9.68 0.57
CA ASN A 112 -21.14 -8.50 -0.04
C ASN A 112 -21.54 -8.69 -1.51
N ARG A 113 -21.29 -9.88 -2.09
CA ARG A 113 -21.50 -10.18 -3.52
C ARG A 113 -20.93 -9.09 -4.44
N TYR A 114 -19.73 -8.63 -4.11
CA TYR A 114 -19.10 -7.54 -4.83
C TYR A 114 -18.71 -8.00 -6.24
N PHE A 115 -19.07 -7.21 -7.25
CA PHE A 115 -18.67 -7.50 -8.64
C PHE A 115 -17.26 -6.98 -8.88
N LEU A 116 -16.26 -7.86 -8.76
CA LEU A 116 -14.83 -7.51 -8.84
C LEU A 116 -14.42 -6.68 -10.07
N PRO A 117 -14.97 -6.89 -11.28
CA PRO A 117 -14.61 -6.07 -12.43
C PRO A 117 -14.90 -4.57 -12.25
N ASN A 118 -15.78 -4.18 -11.31
CA ASN A 118 -15.99 -2.77 -10.98
C ASN A 118 -14.76 -2.11 -10.32
N LEU A 119 -13.76 -2.88 -9.88
CA LEU A 119 -12.54 -2.36 -9.26
C LEU A 119 -11.48 -1.95 -10.28
N GLU A 120 -11.53 -2.42 -11.53
CA GLU A 120 -10.46 -2.20 -12.52
C GLU A 120 -10.31 -0.73 -12.93
N HIS A 121 -11.37 0.07 -12.81
CA HIS A 121 -11.40 1.49 -13.16
C HIS A 121 -12.19 2.32 -12.13
N LEU A 122 -12.05 1.95 -10.85
CA LEU A 122 -12.77 2.60 -9.77
C LEU A 122 -12.22 4.01 -9.52
N GLU A 123 -13.05 5.04 -9.71
CA GLU A 123 -12.76 6.41 -9.29
C GLU A 123 -13.56 6.73 -8.02
N VAL A 124 -12.86 7.14 -6.96
CA VAL A 124 -13.47 7.56 -5.69
C VAL A 124 -12.89 8.90 -5.23
N THR A 125 -13.70 9.66 -4.49
CA THR A 125 -13.25 10.91 -3.86
C THR A 125 -12.39 10.62 -2.64
N GLU A 126 -11.52 11.57 -2.28
CA GLU A 126 -10.71 11.50 -1.06
C GLU A 126 -11.60 11.30 0.18
N GLU A 127 -12.75 11.97 0.25
CA GLU A 127 -13.73 11.82 1.35
C GLU A 127 -14.13 10.35 1.59
N ILE A 128 -14.25 9.54 0.53
CA ILE A 128 -14.55 8.11 0.65
C ILE A 128 -13.37 7.36 1.28
N LEU A 129 -12.13 7.67 0.87
CA LEU A 129 -10.91 7.10 1.45
C LEU A 129 -10.71 7.52 2.92
N GLU A 130 -11.21 8.69 3.30
CA GLU A 130 -11.15 9.20 4.67
C GLU A 130 -12.28 8.67 5.57
N SER A 131 -13.39 8.23 4.99
CA SER A 131 -14.54 7.70 5.73
C SER A 131 -14.19 6.36 6.39
N PHE A 132 -13.88 6.39 7.68
CA PHE A 132 -13.70 5.18 8.50
C PHE A 132 -14.84 5.07 9.51
N GLU A 133 -15.97 4.49 9.08
CA GLU A 133 -17.04 4.07 9.98
C GLU A 133 -16.80 2.62 10.39
N VAL A 134 -16.51 2.39 11.68
CA VAL A 134 -16.25 1.04 12.22
C VAL A 134 -17.47 0.13 12.03
N GLU A 135 -18.70 0.69 12.07
CA GLU A 135 -19.93 -0.06 11.84
C GLU A 135 -20.24 -0.31 10.36
N ARG A 136 -19.64 0.42 9.42
CA ARG A 136 -19.86 0.32 7.97
C ARG A 136 -18.56 0.54 7.19
N ILE A 137 -17.70 -0.47 7.22
CA ILE A 137 -16.44 -0.44 6.46
C ILE A 137 -16.76 -0.47 4.96
N ASN A 138 -16.47 0.63 4.26
CA ASN A 138 -16.49 0.67 2.82
C ASN A 138 -15.38 -0.27 2.27
N PRO A 139 -15.71 -1.28 1.45
CA PRO A 139 -14.71 -2.19 0.90
C PRO A 139 -13.57 -1.48 0.15
N VAL A 140 -13.86 -0.35 -0.50
CA VAL A 140 -12.85 0.45 -1.22
C VAL A 140 -11.83 1.04 -0.25
N THR A 141 -12.30 1.68 0.82
CA THR A 141 -11.45 2.25 1.88
C THR A 141 -10.59 1.17 2.53
N LEU A 142 -11.16 -0.01 2.76
CA LEU A 142 -10.41 -1.14 3.29
C LEU A 142 -9.34 -1.64 2.32
N LEU A 143 -9.65 -1.79 1.03
CA LEU A 143 -8.67 -2.20 0.02
C LEU A 143 -7.54 -1.19 -0.10
N PHE A 144 -7.86 0.09 -0.08
CA PHE A 144 -6.87 1.17 -0.07
C PHE A 144 -5.97 1.09 1.17
N GLN A 145 -6.56 1.03 2.37
CA GLN A 145 -5.83 0.94 3.63
C GLN A 145 -4.99 -0.34 3.79
N SER A 146 -5.41 -1.43 3.15
CA SER A 146 -4.70 -2.70 3.16
C SER A 146 -3.70 -2.86 2.00
N GLY A 147 -3.59 -1.86 1.12
CA GLY A 147 -2.64 -1.86 0.00
C GLY A 147 -3.03 -2.77 -1.17
N TYR A 148 -4.30 -3.13 -1.29
CA TYR A 148 -4.86 -3.89 -2.42
C TYR A 148 -5.45 -2.99 -3.52
N LEU A 149 -5.66 -1.71 -3.21
CA LEU A 149 -6.00 -0.67 -4.16
C LEU A 149 -5.01 0.48 -3.95
N THR A 150 -4.36 0.92 -5.02
CA THR A 150 -3.34 1.97 -4.98
C THR A 150 -3.56 2.92 -6.12
#